data_AF-A0A0G1D2E1-F1
#
_entry.id   AF-A0A0G1D2E1-F1
#
_cell.length_a   1.000
_cell.length_b   1.000
_cell.length_c   1.000
_cell.angle_alpha   90.00
_cell.angle_beta   90.00
_cell.angle_gamma   90.00
#
_symmetry.space_group_name_H-M   'P 1'
#
loop_
_entity.id
_entity.type
_entity.pdbx_description
1 polymer ?
#
loop_
_entity_poly.entity_id
_entity_poly.type
_entity_poly.pdbx_seq_one_letter_code
_entity_poly.pdbx_strand_id
1 'polypeptide(L)'
;KKMSKSAGAGHCIFLADEPEIIRKKIAKAVTDEGGGMGEHISGGRNLLQLFKVLSGDKVLKQQLDDQYRAGELKYSEFKPLLAEAIIKLLEPIQEKRKELMSKPKEVEKILRSGRDQARLIAGKTLAEVKEKMGLT
;
A
#
# COMPACT_ATOMS: atom_id res chain seq x y z
N LYS A 1 5.51 -7.52 -11.70
CA LYS A 1 6.16 -8.06 -10.47
C LYS A 1 5.49 -7.45 -9.24
N LYS A 2 5.39 -8.19 -8.14
CA LYS A 2 4.80 -7.70 -6.87
C LYS A 2 5.74 -6.70 -6.18
N MET A 3 5.17 -5.70 -5.49
CA MET A 3 5.92 -4.87 -4.55
C MET A 3 6.53 -5.74 -3.43
N SER A 4 7.82 -5.60 -3.18
CA SER A 4 8.49 -6.33 -2.10
C SER A 4 9.54 -5.46 -1.43
N LYS A 5 9.57 -5.51 -0.09
CA LYS A 5 10.63 -4.89 0.71
C LYS A 5 11.99 -5.52 0.39
N SER A 6 12.03 -6.83 0.16
CA SER A 6 13.26 -7.58 -0.13
C SER A 6 13.81 -7.33 -1.52
N ALA A 7 13.01 -6.80 -2.45
CA ALA A 7 13.48 -6.42 -3.78
C ALA A 7 14.27 -5.10 -3.76
N GLY A 8 14.25 -4.37 -2.65
CA GLY A 8 14.94 -3.09 -2.46
C GLY A 8 13.98 -1.93 -2.20
N ALA A 9 14.49 -0.86 -1.60
CA ALA A 9 13.68 0.29 -1.16
C ALA A 9 12.94 1.00 -2.30
N GLY A 10 13.43 0.88 -3.55
CA GLY A 10 12.78 1.44 -4.74
C GLY A 10 11.57 0.64 -5.26
N HIS A 11 11.35 -0.59 -4.75
CA HIS A 11 10.28 -1.48 -5.21
C HIS A 11 8.99 -1.40 -4.37
N CYS A 12 8.95 -0.53 -3.36
CA CYS A 12 7.77 -0.33 -2.53
C CYS A 12 7.70 1.09 -1.96
N ILE A 13 6.47 1.53 -1.69
CA ILE A 13 6.17 2.72 -0.89
C ILE A 13 5.82 2.24 0.51
N PHE A 14 6.55 2.71 1.51
CA PHE A 14 6.28 2.39 2.90
C PHE A 14 5.21 3.35 3.44
N LEU A 15 4.40 2.86 4.38
CA LEU A 15 3.39 3.69 5.06
C LEU A 15 4.02 4.86 5.83
N ALA A 16 5.28 4.73 6.22
CA ALA A 16 6.04 5.73 6.94
C ALA A 16 7.05 6.50 6.05
N ASP A 17 6.97 6.36 4.72
CA ASP A 17 7.81 7.18 3.84
C ASP A 17 7.41 8.65 3.93
N GLU A 18 8.39 9.53 4.10
CA GLU A 18 8.15 10.98 4.05
C GLU A 18 7.69 11.42 2.65
N PRO A 19 6.92 12.52 2.53
CA PRO A 19 6.39 12.99 1.26
C PRO A 19 7.43 13.14 0.15
N GLU A 20 8.64 13.60 0.47
CA GLU A 20 9.73 13.74 -0.49
C GLU A 20 10.21 12.38 -1.04
N ILE A 21 10.25 11.35 -0.20
CA ILE A 21 10.63 9.98 -0.59
C ILE A 21 9.56 9.40 -1.52
N ILE A 22 8.28 9.61 -1.21
CA ILE A 22 7.17 9.17 -2.06
C ILE A 22 7.27 9.80 -3.45
N ARG A 23 7.46 11.13 -3.51
CA ARG A 23 7.65 11.86 -4.80
C ARG A 23 8.82 11.29 -5.59
N LYS A 24 9.98 11.08 -4.95
CA LYS A 24 11.17 10.50 -5.60
C LYS A 24 10.93 9.08 -6.11
N LYS A 25 10.22 8.23 -5.36
CA LYS A 25 9.89 6.85 -5.77
C LYS A 25 8.93 6.82 -6.95
N ILE A 26 7.87 7.65 -6.93
CA ILE A 26 6.92 7.75 -8.03
C ILE A 26 7.56 8.35 -9.29
N ALA A 27 8.44 9.34 -9.14
CA ALA A 27 9.18 9.91 -10.27
C ALA A 27 9.98 8.83 -11.03
N LYS A 28 10.65 7.92 -10.29
CA LYS A 28 11.44 6.80 -10.82
C LYS A 28 10.62 5.59 -11.25
N ALA A 29 9.30 5.59 -11.05
CA ALA A 29 8.48 4.44 -11.37
C ALA A 29 8.53 4.14 -12.88
N VAL A 30 8.62 2.85 -13.22
CA VAL A 30 8.66 2.38 -14.60
C VAL A 30 7.36 2.72 -15.29
N THR A 31 7.46 3.34 -16.47
CA THR A 31 6.34 3.69 -17.35
C THR A 31 6.51 3.00 -18.71
N ASP A 32 5.56 3.21 -19.60
CA ASP A 32 5.55 2.70 -20.97
C ASP A 32 5.15 3.82 -21.94
N GLU A 33 5.09 3.52 -23.24
CA GLU A 33 4.71 4.47 -24.30
C GLU A 33 3.19 4.74 -24.37
N GLY A 34 2.36 4.09 -23.55
CA GLY A 34 0.90 4.15 -23.63
C GLY A 34 0.33 3.33 -24.79
N GLY A 35 -1.00 3.28 -24.92
CA GLY A 35 -1.71 2.67 -26.07
C GLY A 35 -1.69 1.13 -26.17
N GLY A 36 -0.79 0.42 -25.51
CA GLY A 36 -0.69 -1.04 -25.58
C GLY A 36 -1.71 -1.78 -24.71
N MET A 37 -2.61 -2.56 -25.32
CA MET A 37 -3.46 -3.57 -24.64
C MET A 37 -2.83 -4.97 -24.65
N GLY A 38 -1.54 -5.07 -24.32
CA GLY A 38 -0.91 -6.38 -24.11
C GLY A 38 -1.49 -7.12 -22.90
N GLU A 39 -1.33 -8.45 -22.85
CA GLU A 39 -1.77 -9.30 -21.74
C GLU A 39 -1.11 -8.95 -20.40
N HIS A 40 0.07 -8.33 -20.42
CA HIS A 40 0.77 -7.88 -19.23
C HIS A 40 0.39 -6.45 -18.84
N ILE A 41 0.12 -6.24 -17.54
CA ILE A 41 -0.04 -4.89 -16.98
C ILE A 41 1.28 -4.15 -17.12
N SER A 42 1.30 -3.18 -18.02
CA SER A 42 2.44 -2.32 -18.28
C SER A 42 2.62 -1.28 -17.16
N GLY A 43 3.78 -0.62 -17.13
CA GLY A 43 4.17 0.29 -16.05
C GLY A 43 3.19 1.45 -15.87
N GLY A 44 2.79 2.09 -16.96
CA GLY A 44 1.81 3.19 -16.98
C GLY A 44 0.43 2.75 -16.53
N ARG A 45 -0.06 1.60 -17.01
CA ARG A 45 -1.35 1.03 -16.57
C ARG A 45 -1.38 0.75 -15.07
N ASN A 46 -0.27 0.27 -14.50
CA ASN A 46 -0.16 0.05 -13.05
C ASN A 46 -0.27 1.36 -12.27
N LEU A 47 0.38 2.44 -12.73
CA LEU A 47 0.30 3.76 -12.08
C LEU A 47 -1.12 4.34 -12.16
N LEU A 48 -1.80 4.20 -13.30
CA LEU A 48 -3.19 4.62 -13.47
C LEU A 48 -4.15 3.84 -12.58
N GLN A 49 -3.95 2.53 -12.44
CA GLN A 49 -4.78 1.72 -11.56
C GLN A 49 -4.63 2.16 -10.10
N LEU A 50 -3.41 2.47 -9.65
CA LEU A 50 -3.19 3.06 -8.33
C LEU A 50 -3.93 4.39 -8.20
N PHE A 51 -3.79 5.30 -9.18
CA PHE A 51 -4.50 6.58 -9.15
C PHE A 51 -6.02 6.42 -9.07
N LYS A 52 -6.60 5.46 -9.78
CA LYS A 52 -8.05 5.17 -9.74
C LYS A 52 -8.55 4.72 -8.37
N VAL A 53 -7.73 3.96 -7.65
CA VAL A 53 -8.07 3.52 -6.29
C VAL A 53 -7.98 4.67 -5.30
N LEU A 54 -7.01 5.57 -5.49
CA LEU A 54 -6.70 6.65 -4.56
C LEU A 54 -7.53 7.92 -4.77
N SER A 55 -7.82 8.26 -6.03
CA SER A 55 -8.57 9.47 -6.36
C SER A 55 -10.07 9.26 -6.19
N GLY A 56 -10.80 10.28 -5.75
CA GLY A 56 -12.26 10.31 -5.78
C GLY A 56 -12.83 10.88 -7.08
N ASP A 57 -12.00 11.55 -7.87
CA ASP A 57 -12.43 12.31 -9.05
C ASP A 57 -12.67 11.38 -10.23
N LYS A 58 -13.95 11.17 -10.58
CA LYS A 58 -14.33 10.30 -11.70
C LYS A 58 -13.98 10.90 -13.06
N VAL A 59 -14.05 12.22 -13.19
CA VAL A 59 -13.79 12.92 -14.46
C VAL A 59 -12.30 12.83 -14.78
N LEU A 60 -11.46 13.16 -13.81
CA LEU A 60 -10.01 13.10 -13.99
C LEU A 60 -9.51 11.67 -14.27
N LYS A 61 -10.11 10.66 -13.63
CA LYS A 61 -9.79 9.25 -13.92
C LYS A 61 -10.07 8.87 -15.37
N GLN A 62 -11.24 9.28 -15.87
CA GLN A 62 -11.65 8.98 -17.25
C GLN A 62 -10.74 9.69 -18.25
N GLN A 63 -10.44 10.97 -18.01
CA GLN A 63 -9.52 11.75 -18.84
C GLN A 63 -8.13 11.10 -18.94
N LEU A 64 -7.55 10.69 -17.81
CA LEU A 64 -6.23 10.04 -17.79
C LEU A 64 -6.24 8.66 -18.46
N ASP A 65 -7.36 7.92 -18.36
CA ASP A 65 -7.55 6.66 -19.08
C ASP A 65 -7.60 6.85 -20.59
N ASP A 66 -8.33 7.85 -21.05
CA ASP A 66 -8.47 8.15 -22.48
C ASP A 66 -7.14 8.62 -23.06
N GLN A 67 -6.42 9.51 -22.35
CA GLN A 67 -5.06 9.92 -22.71
C GLN A 67 -4.09 8.74 -22.76
N TYR A 68 -4.18 7.82 -21.81
CA TYR A 68 -3.34 6.62 -21.80
C TYR A 68 -3.63 5.70 -22.99
N ARG A 69 -4.91 5.50 -23.32
CA ARG A 69 -5.34 4.70 -24.49
C ARG A 69 -4.92 5.36 -25.81
N ALA A 70 -4.92 6.68 -25.88
CA ALA A 70 -4.46 7.44 -27.04
C ALA A 70 -2.92 7.50 -27.16
N GLY A 71 -2.16 7.08 -26.13
CA GLY A 71 -0.71 7.24 -26.09
C GLY A 71 -0.26 8.69 -25.83
N GLU A 72 -1.17 9.55 -25.39
CA GLU A 72 -0.93 10.99 -25.18
C GLU A 72 -0.67 11.34 -23.71
N LEU A 73 -0.72 10.35 -22.81
CA LEU A 73 -0.54 10.57 -21.38
C LEU A 73 0.88 11.08 -21.08
N LYS A 74 0.97 12.31 -20.57
CA LYS A 74 2.22 12.90 -20.12
C LYS A 74 2.56 12.45 -18.69
N TYR A 75 3.45 11.46 -18.57
CA TYR A 75 3.87 10.93 -17.27
C TYR A 75 4.57 11.96 -16.37
N SER A 76 5.21 12.99 -16.93
CA SER A 76 5.80 14.09 -16.17
C SER A 76 4.76 14.91 -15.41
N GLU A 77 3.55 15.04 -15.95
CA GLU A 77 2.42 15.75 -15.33
C GLU A 77 1.59 14.81 -14.44
N PHE A 78 1.42 13.56 -14.86
CA PHE A 78 0.64 12.56 -14.12
C PHE A 78 1.32 12.05 -12.84
N LYS A 79 2.63 11.78 -12.86
CA LYS A 79 3.37 11.24 -11.70
C LYS A 79 3.28 12.14 -10.46
N PRO A 80 3.41 13.48 -10.56
CA PRO A 80 3.15 14.38 -9.43
C PRO A 80 1.74 14.24 -8.85
N LEU A 81 0.70 14.16 -9.68
CA LEU A 81 -0.69 14.00 -9.22
C LEU A 81 -0.88 12.71 -8.43
N LEU A 82 -0.28 11.61 -8.91
CA LEU A 82 -0.30 10.33 -8.20
C LEU A 82 0.45 10.41 -6.86
N ALA A 83 1.61 11.08 -6.83
CA ALA A 83 2.37 11.24 -5.59
C ALA A 83 1.57 12.01 -4.54
N GLU A 84 0.91 13.11 -4.91
CA GLU A 84 0.06 13.87 -3.98
C GLU A 84 -1.15 13.07 -3.49
N ALA A 85 -1.78 12.28 -4.37
CA ALA A 85 -2.87 11.39 -3.97
C ALA A 85 -2.42 10.34 -2.94
N ILE A 86 -1.22 9.79 -3.10
CA ILE A 86 -0.62 8.84 -2.13
C ILE A 86 -0.29 9.55 -0.82
N ILE A 87 0.32 10.74 -0.87
CA ILE A 87 0.68 11.51 0.33
C ILE A 87 -0.57 11.83 1.15
N LYS A 88 -1.62 12.33 0.50
CA LYS A 88 -2.90 12.64 1.16
C LYS A 88 -3.54 11.41 1.80
N LEU A 89 -3.42 10.24 1.18
CA LEU A 89 -3.90 8.99 1.79
C LEU A 89 -3.09 8.62 3.04
N LEU A 90 -1.76 8.78 2.99
CA LEU A 90 -0.87 8.33 4.05
C LEU A 90 -0.80 9.29 5.23
N GLU A 91 -1.05 10.58 5.03
CA GLU A 91 -1.01 11.63 6.06
C GLU A 91 -1.72 11.23 7.38
N PRO A 92 -3.01 10.84 7.41
CA PRO A 92 -3.68 10.45 8.66
C PRO A 92 -3.07 9.19 9.31
N ILE A 93 -2.52 8.27 8.50
CA ILE A 93 -1.84 7.06 9.00
C ILE A 93 -0.52 7.46 9.66
N GLN A 94 0.22 8.39 9.07
CA GLN A 94 1.49 8.89 9.56
C GLN A 94 1.33 9.72 10.83
N GLU A 95 0.29 10.55 10.90
CA GLU A 95 -0.10 11.26 12.13
C GLU A 95 -0.42 10.29 13.25
N LYS A 96 -1.29 9.29 12.99
CA LYS A 96 -1.62 8.30 14.01
C LYS A 96 -0.40 7.49 14.46
N ARG A 97 0.49 7.17 13.53
CA ARG A 97 1.76 6.51 13.85
C ARG A 97 2.63 7.40 14.76
N LYS A 98 2.77 8.69 14.44
CA LYS A 98 3.55 9.65 15.26
C LYS A 98 2.96 9.76 16.67
N GLU A 99 1.62 9.80 16.79
CA GLU A 99 0.93 9.79 18.08
C GLU A 99 1.22 8.50 18.88
N LEU A 100 1.15 7.33 18.25
CA LEU A 100 1.40 6.06 18.94
C LEU A 100 2.87 5.89 19.33
N MET A 101 3.80 6.43 18.54
CA MET A 101 5.23 6.41 18.85
C MET A 101 5.57 7.24 20.10
N SER A 102 4.81 8.29 20.42
CA SER A 102 4.98 9.04 21.67
C SER A 102 4.32 8.36 22.87
N LYS A 103 3.53 7.30 22.65
CA LYS A 103 2.79 6.55 23.67
C LYS A 103 3.13 5.05 23.66
N PRO A 104 4.39 4.64 23.88
CA PRO A 104 4.81 3.23 23.76
C PRO A 104 4.05 2.28 24.71
N LYS A 105 3.64 2.75 25.90
CA LYS A 105 2.85 1.95 26.85
C LYS A 105 1.45 1.59 26.31
N GLU A 106 0.83 2.46 25.51
CA GLU A 106 -0.47 2.16 24.88
C GLU A 106 -0.30 1.05 23.84
N VAL A 107 0.75 1.12 23.03
CA VAL A 107 1.07 0.06 22.05
C VAL A 107 1.32 -1.27 22.76
N GLU A 108 2.09 -1.27 23.84
CA GLU A 108 2.34 -2.46 24.64
C GLU A 108 1.06 -3.04 25.24
N LYS A 109 0.16 -2.19 25.75
CA LYS A 109 -1.15 -2.62 26.27
C LYS A 109 -2.00 -3.30 25.20
N ILE A 110 -2.05 -2.74 23.99
CA ILE A 110 -2.77 -3.33 22.84
C ILE A 110 -2.18 -4.71 22.51
N LEU A 111 -0.85 -4.82 22.43
CA LEU A 111 -0.17 -6.09 22.16
C LEU A 111 -0.43 -7.15 23.23
N ARG A 112 -0.39 -6.76 24.52
CA ARG A 112 -0.68 -7.66 25.65
C ARG A 112 -2.12 -8.16 25.60
N SER A 113 -3.08 -7.28 25.36
CA SER A 113 -4.49 -7.66 25.23
C SER A 113 -4.70 -8.65 24.09
N GLY A 114 -4.12 -8.39 22.91
CA GLY A 114 -4.22 -9.30 21.77
C GLY A 114 -3.58 -10.66 22.05
N ARG A 115 -2.41 -10.68 22.71
CA ARG A 115 -1.74 -11.91 23.16
C ARG A 115 -2.62 -12.73 24.08
N ASP A 116 -3.25 -12.11 25.08
CA ASP A 116 -4.04 -12.82 26.09
C ASP A 116 -5.31 -13.43 25.46
N GLN A 117 -5.97 -12.70 24.56
CA GLN A 117 -7.10 -13.21 23.77
C GLN A 117 -6.68 -14.39 22.88
N ALA A 118 -5.58 -14.24 22.14
CA ALA A 118 -5.06 -15.30 21.27
C ALA A 118 -4.67 -16.56 22.07
N ARG A 119 -4.06 -16.38 23.26
CA ARG A 119 -3.67 -17.48 24.14
C ARG A 119 -4.87 -18.27 24.64
N LEU A 120 -5.98 -17.61 24.96
CA LEU A 120 -7.20 -18.28 25.40
C LEU A 120 -7.77 -19.16 24.28
N ILE A 121 -7.82 -18.65 23.05
CA ILE A 121 -8.31 -19.41 21.88
C ILE A 121 -7.38 -20.57 21.59
N ALA A 122 -6.07 -20.31 21.48
CA ALA A 122 -5.07 -21.33 21.20
C ALA A 122 -5.04 -22.42 22.29
N GLY A 123 -5.25 -22.05 23.56
CA GLY A 123 -5.33 -23.00 24.67
C GLY A 123 -6.48 -24.00 24.52
N LYS A 124 -7.68 -23.53 24.11
CA LYS A 124 -8.83 -24.40 23.84
C LYS A 124 -8.52 -25.37 22.70
N THR A 125 -8.03 -24.84 21.58
CA THR A 125 -7.66 -25.67 20.42
C THR A 125 -6.58 -26.69 20.78
N LEU A 126 -5.58 -26.31 21.56
CA LEU A 126 -4.52 -27.23 21.97
C LEU A 126 -5.03 -28.32 22.90
N ALA A 127 -5.97 -28.01 23.80
CA ALA A 127 -6.61 -29.01 24.66
C ALA A 127 -7.38 -30.05 23.84
N GLU A 128 -8.20 -29.61 22.88
CA GLU A 128 -8.93 -30.51 21.97
C GLU A 128 -7.98 -31.39 21.13
N VAL A 129 -6.88 -30.81 20.64
CA VAL A 129 -5.87 -31.57 19.88
C VAL A 129 -5.22 -32.62 20.77
N LYS A 130 -4.84 -32.26 22.00
CA LYS A 130 -4.23 -33.18 22.97
C LYS A 130 -5.15 -34.35 23.32
N GLU A 131 -6.42 -34.07 23.60
CA GLU A 131 -7.44 -35.08 23.87
C GLU A 131 -7.56 -36.08 22.70
N LYS A 132 -7.69 -35.58 21.47
CA LYS A 132 -7.79 -36.41 20.26
C LYS A 132 -6.54 -37.24 19.97
N MET A 133 -5.38 -36.75 20.40
CA MET A 133 -4.10 -37.45 20.27
C MET A 133 -3.85 -38.48 21.39
N GLY A 134 -4.72 -38.57 22.39
CA GLY A 134 -4.48 -39.39 23.59
C GLY A 134 -3.39 -38.84 24.49
N LEU A 135 -3.04 -37.56 24.33
CA LEU A 135 -2.07 -36.82 25.13
C LEU A 135 -2.80 -36.03 26.24
N THR A 136 -3.64 -36.72 27.02
CA THR A 136 -4.18 -36.15 28.26
C THR A 136 -3.11 -36.04 29.32
#